data_AF-D7FBX7-F1
#
_entry.id   AF-D7FBX7-F1
#
_cell.length_a   1.000
_cell.length_b   1.000
_cell.length_c   1.000
_cell.angle_alpha   90.00
_cell.angle_beta   90.00
_cell.angle_gamma   90.00
#
_symmetry.space_group_name_H-M   'P 1'
#
loop_
_entity.id
_entity.type
_entity.pdbx_description
1 polymer ?
#
loop_
_entity_poly.entity_id
_entity_poly.type
_entity_poly.pdbx_seq_one_letter_code
_entity_poly.pdbx_strand_id
1 'polypeptide(L)'
;MHDMGVSSIFKLIMQKLENEFKNLSFRHRTSITKEEINSVLQGLDDELGKTLFIQNSKIKPDGGIIEVKDDERNWRVILITEAKYQGKDIENIQKGILVGKDSNQDLMQAGNAIERAYKNIAEMANFMLKELHFP
;
A
#
# COMPACT_ATOMS: atom_id res chain seq x y z
N MET A 1 14.05 -8.98 -20.04
CA MET A 1 13.12 -8.05 -19.36
C MET A 1 12.56 -8.82 -18.16
N HIS A 2 13.07 -8.56 -16.95
CA HIS A 2 12.61 -9.30 -15.77
C HIS A 2 11.19 -8.88 -15.43
N ASP A 3 10.34 -9.85 -15.09
CA ASP A 3 9.00 -9.63 -14.55
C ASP A 3 9.14 -8.92 -13.20
N MET A 4 9.13 -7.58 -13.24
CA MET A 4 9.40 -6.74 -12.08
C MET A 4 8.13 -6.69 -11.23
N GLY A 5 8.03 -7.61 -10.28
CA GLY A 5 7.08 -7.46 -9.17
C GLY A 5 7.26 -6.09 -8.49
N VAL A 6 6.22 -5.60 -7.83
CA VAL A 6 6.20 -4.25 -7.21
C VAL A 6 7.41 -4.00 -6.31
N SER A 7 7.86 -5.04 -5.60
CA SER A 7 9.08 -5.00 -4.75
C SER A 7 10.38 -4.72 -5.55
N SER A 8 10.47 -5.15 -6.81
CA SER A 8 11.60 -4.89 -7.69
C SER A 8 11.62 -3.44 -8.16
N ILE A 9 10.45 -2.88 -8.47
CA ILE A 9 10.28 -1.47 -8.84
C ILE A 9 10.67 -0.56 -7.68
N PHE A 10 10.28 -0.93 -6.46
CA PHE A 10 10.65 -0.21 -5.25
C PHE A 10 12.17 0.01 -5.14
N LYS A 11 12.95 -1.06 -5.31
CA LYS A 11 14.42 -0.99 -5.22
C LYS A 11 15.01 -0.03 -6.25
N LEU A 12 14.44 -0.03 -7.46
CA LEU A 12 14.88 0.86 -8.54
C LEU A 12 14.58 2.33 -8.20
N ILE A 13 13.39 2.62 -7.68
CA ILE A 13 13.00 3.97 -7.25
C ILE A 13 13.93 4.45 -6.13
N MET A 14 14.15 3.62 -5.11
CA MET A 14 15.03 3.95 -3.98
C MET A 14 16.45 4.29 -4.46
N GLN A 15 17.04 3.44 -5.31
CA GLN A 15 18.37 3.69 -5.88
C GLN A 15 18.40 4.99 -6.69
N LYS A 16 17.35 5.28 -7.45
CA LYS A 16 17.28 6.51 -8.24
C LYS A 16 17.19 7.75 -7.34
N LEU A 17 16.37 7.72 -6.30
CA LEU A 17 16.25 8.79 -5.31
C LEU A 17 17.57 9.07 -4.59
N GLU A 18 18.26 8.03 -4.13
CA GLU A 18 19.56 8.15 -3.45
C GLU A 18 20.65 8.72 -4.38
N ASN A 19 20.63 8.34 -5.66
CA ASN A 19 21.58 8.83 -6.66
C ASN A 19 21.34 10.30 -7.04
N GLU A 20 20.07 10.69 -7.17
CA GLU A 20 19.66 12.03 -7.58
C GLU A 20 19.74 13.03 -6.43
N PHE A 21 19.38 12.61 -5.22
CA PHE A 21 19.31 13.47 -4.02
C PHE A 21 20.27 12.99 -2.92
N LYS A 22 21.57 13.09 -3.18
CA LYS A 22 22.64 12.58 -2.28
C LYS A 22 22.65 13.19 -0.88
N ASN A 23 22.04 14.36 -0.70
CA ASN A 23 21.99 15.07 0.58
C ASN A 23 20.78 14.69 1.43
N LEU A 24 19.81 13.98 0.84
CA LEU A 24 18.60 13.54 1.53
C LEU A 24 18.77 12.11 2.04
N SER A 25 18.12 11.82 3.16
CA SER A 25 18.06 10.46 3.71
C SER A 25 16.72 9.85 3.37
N PHE A 26 16.74 8.72 2.69
CA PHE A 26 15.54 7.95 2.36
C PHE A 26 15.50 6.67 3.21
N ARG A 27 14.29 6.15 3.48
CA ARG A 27 14.13 4.80 4.02
C ARG A 27 12.95 4.07 3.41
N HIS A 28 13.05 2.74 3.43
CA HIS A 28 11.97 1.83 3.08
C HIS A 28 11.28 1.30 4.33
N ARG A 29 9.96 1.25 4.32
CA ARG A 29 9.15 0.54 5.30
C ARG A 29 8.19 -0.42 4.62
N THR A 30 8.01 -1.59 5.23
CA THR A 30 7.04 -2.59 4.79
C THR A 30 5.69 -2.48 5.52
N SER A 31 5.62 -1.68 6.58
CA SER A 31 4.40 -1.50 7.36
C SER A 31 4.37 -0.23 8.20
N ILE A 32 3.15 0.23 8.47
CA ILE A 32 2.79 1.26 9.46
C ILE A 32 1.92 0.61 10.53
N THR A 33 2.20 0.87 11.80
CA THR A 33 1.34 0.38 12.89
C THR A 33 0.14 1.29 13.06
N LYS A 34 -0.96 0.74 13.57
CA LYS A 34 -2.15 1.55 13.85
C LYS A 34 -1.93 2.57 14.97
N GLU A 35 -1.00 2.28 15.87
CA GLU A 35 -0.56 3.21 16.91
C GLU A 35 0.08 4.47 16.31
N GLU A 36 0.92 4.33 15.27
CA GLU A 36 1.50 5.48 14.56
C GLU A 36 0.41 6.35 13.92
N ILE A 37 -0.59 5.73 13.28
CA ILE A 37 -1.73 6.43 12.68
C ILE A 37 -2.51 7.20 13.74
N ASN A 38 -2.86 6.52 14.84
CA ASN A 38 -3.60 7.14 15.94
C ASN A 38 -2.81 8.30 16.57
N SER A 39 -1.49 8.18 16.68
CA SER A 39 -0.62 9.24 17.22
C SER A 39 -0.63 10.49 16.34
N VAL A 40 -0.61 10.32 15.00
CA VAL A 40 -0.72 11.44 14.07
C VAL A 40 -2.08 12.12 14.18
N LEU A 41 -3.16 11.31 14.25
CA LEU A 41 -4.53 11.80 14.39
C LEU A 41 -4.76 12.55 15.71
N GLN A 42 -4.27 12.03 16.83
CA GLN A 42 -4.35 12.70 18.13
C GLN A 42 -3.55 14.00 18.15
N GLY A 43 -2.44 14.06 17.43
CA GLY A 43 -1.69 15.29 17.23
C GLY A 43 -2.42 16.34 16.36
N LEU A 44 -3.58 16.03 15.78
CA LEU A 44 -4.47 16.99 15.11
C LEU A 44 -5.62 17.41 16.01
N ASP A 45 -6.25 16.42 16.64
CA ASP A 45 -7.44 16.59 17.47
C ASP A 45 -7.50 15.46 18.50
N ASP A 46 -7.63 15.83 19.78
CA ASP A 46 -7.69 14.90 20.92
C ASP A 46 -8.87 13.91 20.83
N GLU A 47 -9.87 14.19 19.98
CA GLU A 47 -11.00 13.31 19.72
C GLU A 47 -10.71 12.17 18.73
N LEU A 48 -9.66 12.30 17.91
CA LEU A 48 -9.31 11.32 16.88
C LEU A 48 -8.37 10.22 17.42
N GLY A 49 -8.28 9.10 16.70
CA GLY A 49 -7.32 8.03 17.01
C GLY A 49 -7.53 7.30 18.36
N LYS A 50 -8.71 7.39 18.98
CA LYS A 50 -8.96 6.85 20.34
C LYS A 50 -8.99 5.32 20.45
N THR A 51 -9.29 4.62 19.36
CA THR A 51 -9.54 3.18 19.41
C THR A 51 -8.35 2.36 18.92
N LEU A 52 -7.80 1.53 19.80
CA LEU A 52 -6.83 0.48 19.47
C LEU A 52 -7.21 -0.82 20.18
N PHE A 53 -8.00 -1.66 19.51
CA PHE A 53 -8.44 -2.94 20.07
C PHE A 53 -7.35 -4.02 20.05
N ILE A 54 -6.43 -3.94 19.07
CA ILE A 54 -5.32 -4.87 18.91
C ILE A 54 -4.03 -4.05 18.80
N GLN A 55 -3.16 -4.16 19.80
CA GLN A 55 -1.92 -3.38 19.89
C GLN A 55 -0.98 -3.63 18.70
N ASN A 56 -0.88 -4.88 18.25
CA ASN A 56 0.00 -5.27 17.13
C ASN A 56 -0.62 -5.06 15.74
N SER A 57 -1.71 -4.29 15.64
CA SER A 57 -2.37 -4.03 14.35
C SER A 57 -1.52 -3.13 13.48
N LYS A 58 -1.41 -3.50 12.20
CA LYS A 58 -0.57 -2.82 11.21
C LYS A 58 -1.12 -2.97 9.82
N ILE A 59 -0.70 -2.06 8.96
CA ILE A 59 -1.01 -2.03 7.55
C ILE A 59 0.26 -2.36 6.79
N LYS A 60 0.11 -3.21 5.78
CA LYS A 60 1.20 -3.72 4.96
C LYS A 60 0.82 -3.53 3.50
N PRO A 61 1.18 -2.40 2.88
CA PRO A 61 1.07 -2.26 1.44
C PRO A 61 1.99 -3.26 0.75
N ASP A 62 1.48 -3.99 -0.25
CA ASP A 62 2.24 -5.07 -0.90
C ASP A 62 3.57 -4.57 -1.53
N GLY A 63 3.60 -3.31 -1.97
CA GLY A 63 4.78 -2.69 -2.55
C GLY A 63 5.65 -1.88 -1.57
N GLY A 64 5.20 -1.69 -0.33
CA GLY A 64 5.91 -0.92 0.69
C GLY A 64 5.75 0.60 0.57
N ILE A 65 6.52 1.30 1.40
CA ILE A 65 6.44 2.74 1.64
C ILE A 65 7.85 3.34 1.58
N ILE A 66 8.02 4.43 0.82
CA ILE A 66 9.23 5.24 0.82
C ILE A 66 8.98 6.50 1.65
N GLU A 67 9.92 6.80 2.54
CA GLU A 67 9.94 8.05 3.27
C GLU A 67 11.26 8.79 3.04
N VAL A 68 11.21 10.11 3.09
CA VAL A 68 12.36 11.01 3.11
C VAL A 68 12.41 11.73 4.44
N LYS A 69 13.61 11.99 4.95
CA LYS A 69 13.80 12.78 6.17
C LYS A 69 13.84 14.27 5.83
N ASP A 70 12.99 15.07 6.48
CA ASP A 70 12.97 16.52 6.33
C ASP A 70 14.01 17.21 7.24
N ASP A 71 14.07 18.54 7.13
CA ASP A 71 15.00 19.39 7.89
C ASP A 71 14.72 19.37 9.41
N GLU A 72 13.46 19.13 9.80
CA GLU A 72 13.05 18.94 11.19
C GLU A 72 13.32 17.53 11.71
N ARG A 73 13.95 16.68 10.90
CA ARG A 73 14.29 15.27 11.17
C ARG A 73 13.09 14.34 11.23
N ASN A 74 11.93 14.78 10.76
CA ASN A 74 10.73 13.96 10.63
C ASN A 74 10.78 13.16 9.31
N TRP A 75 10.18 11.98 9.32
CA TRP A 75 10.04 11.16 8.12
C TRP A 75 8.73 11.49 7.42
N ARG A 76 8.82 11.87 6.14
CA ARG A 76 7.68 12.21 5.28
C ARG A 76 7.50 11.15 4.22
N VAL A 77 6.28 10.63 4.09
CA VAL A 77 5.96 9.62 3.07
C VAL A 77 5.96 10.28 1.69
N ILE A 78 6.65 9.68 0.73
CA ILE A 78 6.76 10.16 -0.65
C ILE A 78 6.28 9.15 -1.70
N LEU A 79 6.04 7.90 -1.30
CA LEU A 79 5.47 6.88 -2.17
C LEU A 79 4.87 5.74 -1.35
N ILE A 80 3.64 5.35 -1.68
CA ILE A 80 3.00 4.14 -1.18
C ILE A 80 2.61 3.27 -2.38
N THR A 81 2.94 1.98 -2.36
CA THR A 81 2.62 1.10 -3.49
C THR A 81 1.85 -0.14 -3.07
N GLU A 82 0.84 -0.48 -3.86
CA GLU A 82 -0.07 -1.59 -3.65
C GLU A 82 -0.38 -2.21 -5.03
N ALA A 83 -0.35 -3.53 -5.14
CA ALA A 83 -0.85 -4.23 -6.33
C ALA A 83 -1.94 -5.21 -5.93
N LYS A 84 -3.00 -5.29 -6.74
CA LYS A 84 -4.08 -6.24 -6.56
C LYS A 84 -4.35 -6.92 -7.89
N TYR A 85 -4.59 -8.23 -7.82
CA TYR A 85 -4.98 -9.05 -8.96
C TYR A 85 -6.34 -9.67 -8.66
N GLN A 86 -7.30 -9.50 -9.57
CA GLN A 86 -8.64 -10.09 -9.45
C GLN A 86 -9.11 -10.60 -10.82
N GLY A 87 -9.69 -11.80 -10.82
CA GLY A 87 -10.12 -12.48 -12.05
C GLY A 87 -9.01 -13.34 -12.66
N LYS A 88 -9.41 -14.43 -13.31
CA LYS A 88 -8.52 -15.36 -14.02
C LYS A 88 -9.10 -15.80 -15.37
N ASP A 89 -10.15 -15.14 -15.84
CA ASP A 89 -10.92 -15.59 -17.00
C ASP A 89 -10.06 -15.66 -18.27
N ILE A 90 -9.16 -14.68 -18.49
CA ILE A 90 -8.24 -14.71 -19.64
C ILE A 90 -7.36 -15.98 -19.62
N GLU A 91 -6.80 -16.33 -18.46
CA GLU A 91 -5.94 -17.52 -18.31
C GLU A 91 -6.76 -18.81 -18.49
N ASN A 92 -7.97 -18.85 -17.93
CA ASN A 92 -8.87 -20.00 -18.04
C ASN A 92 -9.31 -20.24 -19.48
N ILE A 93 -9.72 -19.19 -20.20
CA ILE A 93 -10.12 -19.27 -21.61
C ILE A 93 -8.96 -19.75 -22.48
N GLN A 94 -7.76 -19.20 -22.28
CA GLN A 94 -6.58 -19.63 -23.03
C GLN A 94 -6.24 -21.11 -22.82
N LYS A 95 -6.54 -21.65 -21.64
CA LYS A 95 -6.32 -23.07 -21.29
C LYS A 95 -7.51 -23.97 -21.63
N GLY A 96 -8.61 -23.42 -22.16
CA GLY A 96 -9.85 -24.16 -22.42
C GLY A 96 -10.53 -24.69 -21.16
N ILE A 97 -10.34 -24.02 -20.01
CA ILE A 97 -10.89 -24.42 -18.71
C ILE A 97 -12.25 -23.74 -18.53
N LEU A 98 -13.32 -24.56 -18.48
CA LEU A 98 -14.65 -24.10 -18.06
C LEU A 98 -14.72 -23.99 -16.53
N VAL A 99 -15.38 -22.93 -16.07
CA VAL A 99 -15.57 -22.57 -14.67
C VAL A 99 -17.04 -22.69 -14.25
N GLY A 100 -17.36 -22.26 -13.03
CA GLY A 100 -18.68 -22.41 -12.42
C GLY A 100 -18.80 -23.72 -11.62
N LYS A 101 -19.86 -23.83 -10.82
CA LYS A 101 -20.08 -24.98 -9.92
C LYS A 101 -20.14 -26.31 -10.69
N ASP A 102 -20.70 -26.29 -11.89
CA ASP A 102 -20.89 -27.44 -12.76
C ASP A 102 -19.87 -27.47 -13.92
N SER A 103 -18.81 -26.64 -13.87
CA SER A 103 -17.75 -26.55 -14.88
C SER A 103 -18.27 -26.36 -16.31
N ASN A 104 -19.26 -25.49 -16.48
CA ASN A 104 -20.01 -25.30 -17.72
C ASN A 104 -20.08 -23.84 -18.18
N GLN A 105 -19.31 -22.94 -17.55
CA GLN A 105 -19.30 -21.51 -17.86
C GLN A 105 -17.92 -21.10 -18.39
N ASP A 106 -17.86 -20.21 -19.38
CA ASP A 106 -16.59 -19.65 -19.85
C ASP A 106 -16.03 -18.55 -18.93
N LEU A 107 -16.93 -17.88 -18.19
CA LEU A 107 -16.61 -16.73 -17.35
C LEU A 107 -17.06 -16.97 -15.91
N MET A 108 -16.23 -16.58 -14.95
CA MET A 108 -16.58 -16.59 -13.55
C MET A 108 -17.27 -15.27 -13.17
N GLN A 109 -18.29 -15.34 -12.31
CA GLN A 109 -18.85 -14.13 -11.73
C GLN A 109 -17.76 -13.41 -10.90
N ALA A 110 -17.54 -12.13 -11.18
CA ALA A 110 -16.53 -11.35 -10.48
C ALA A 110 -16.91 -11.18 -9.00
N GLY A 111 -15.98 -11.52 -8.11
CA GLY A 111 -16.11 -11.23 -6.67
C GLY A 111 -15.84 -9.76 -6.34
N ASN A 112 -15.99 -9.39 -5.08
CA ASN A 112 -15.80 -8.03 -4.59
C ASN A 112 -14.53 -7.86 -3.73
N ALA A 113 -13.57 -8.78 -3.84
CA ALA A 113 -12.37 -8.79 -3.00
C ALA A 113 -11.50 -7.52 -3.14
N ILE A 114 -11.60 -6.83 -4.28
CA ILE A 114 -10.92 -5.56 -4.59
C ILE A 114 -11.35 -4.41 -3.66
N GLU A 115 -12.56 -4.45 -3.09
CA GLU A 115 -13.07 -3.43 -2.16
C GLU A 115 -12.18 -3.31 -0.90
N ARG A 116 -11.44 -4.37 -0.55
CA ARG A 116 -10.49 -4.32 0.58
C ARG A 116 -9.33 -3.35 0.37
N ALA A 117 -9.07 -2.91 -0.87
CA ALA A 117 -8.04 -1.90 -1.14
C ALA A 117 -8.38 -0.55 -0.47
N TYR A 118 -9.66 -0.19 -0.37
CA TYR A 118 -10.09 1.07 0.24
C TYR A 118 -9.69 1.20 1.70
N LYS A 119 -9.57 0.07 2.43
CA LYS A 119 -9.12 0.10 3.83
C LYS A 119 -7.70 0.65 3.96
N ASN A 120 -6.77 0.16 3.15
CA ASN A 120 -5.38 0.61 3.21
C ASN A 120 -5.26 2.08 2.78
N ILE A 121 -6.03 2.47 1.75
CA ILE A 121 -6.10 3.87 1.28
C ILE A 121 -6.58 4.80 2.40
N ALA A 122 -7.70 4.48 3.05
CA ALA A 122 -8.27 5.31 4.10
C ALA A 122 -7.34 5.47 5.30
N GLU A 123 -6.67 4.40 5.70
CA GLU A 123 -5.75 4.45 6.84
C GLU A 123 -4.46 5.21 6.50
N MET A 124 -3.94 5.11 5.28
CA MET A 124 -2.83 5.95 4.83
C MET A 124 -3.24 7.42 4.69
N ALA A 125 -4.46 7.70 4.26
CA ALA A 125 -4.99 9.06 4.22
C ALA A 125 -5.08 9.66 5.63
N ASN A 126 -5.50 8.87 6.62
CA ASN A 126 -5.47 9.28 8.03
C ASN A 126 -4.04 9.52 8.53
N PHE A 127 -3.09 8.66 8.18
CA PHE A 127 -1.69 8.81 8.55
C PHE A 127 -1.06 10.08 7.94
N MET A 128 -1.52 10.48 6.77
CA MET A 128 -1.02 11.64 6.03
C MET A 128 -1.98 12.84 6.08
N LEU A 129 -2.89 12.89 7.05
CA LEU A 129 -3.94 13.92 7.09
C LEU A 129 -3.39 15.36 7.26
N LYS A 130 -2.16 15.49 7.78
CA LYS A 130 -1.42 16.76 7.90
C LYS A 130 -0.70 17.15 6.61
N GLU A 131 -0.55 16.23 5.67
CA GLU A 131 0.25 16.42 4.47
C GLU A 131 -0.58 17.05 3.34
N LEU A 132 0.08 17.77 2.43
CA LEU A 132 -0.57 18.40 1.27
C LEU A 132 -0.52 17.52 0.01
N HIS A 133 -0.08 16.27 0.16
CA HIS A 133 0.08 15.28 -0.90
C HIS A 133 -0.37 13.89 -0.44
N PHE A 134 -0.79 13.06 -1.38
CA PHE A 134 -1.16 11.65 -1.14
C PHE A 134 -0.59 10.77 -2.27
N PRO A 135 0.66 10.29 -2.11
CA PRO A 135 1.47 9.71 -3.18
C PRO A 135 1.35 8.18 -3.31
#